data_AF-A0A9J6EXH5-F1
#
_entry.id   AF-A0A9J6EXH5-F1
#
_cell.length_a   1.000
_cell.length_b   1.000
_cell.length_c   1.000
_cell.angle_alpha   90.00
_cell.angle_beta   90.00
_cell.angle_gamma   90.00
#
_symmetry.space_group_name_H-M   'P 1'
#
loop_
_entity.id
_entity.type
_entity.pdbx_description
1 polymer ?
#
loop_
_entity_poly.entity_id
_entity_poly.type
_entity_poly.pdbx_seq_one_letter_code
_entity_poly.pdbx_strand_id
1 'polypeptide(L)'
;MVTLLPLKKRDAPLHILNFYCSPKLKNISFATLFSRGLKAVSRDPLVVMGDFNAHSTLWEYVHDEKRGCKLAEPASTLSFTLHTDPAYLRRVGSSVTRDTCPDLTFTKNVRHANWANTKETLGSDLRILITTTLLARLTRKPAYLTGQSSEKTTPIWPRFTKQVTTRGHENRLPTFL
;
A
#
# COMPACT_ATOMS: atom_id res chain seq x y z
N MET A 1 9.97 3.41 -7.67
CA MET A 1 10.14 2.54 -6.49
C MET A 1 10.89 3.34 -5.44
N VAL A 2 10.47 3.24 -4.19
CA VAL A 2 11.12 3.88 -3.04
C VAL A 2 11.63 2.77 -2.13
N THR A 3 12.84 2.92 -1.60
CA THR A 3 13.44 1.96 -0.66
C THR A 3 13.59 2.61 0.70
N LEU A 4 13.02 1.98 1.72
CA LEU A 4 13.16 2.35 3.11
C LEU A 4 14.29 1.53 3.72
N LEU A 5 15.37 2.22 4.10
CA LEU A 5 16.52 1.58 4.72
C LEU A 5 16.23 1.25 6.19
N PRO A 6 16.68 0.09 6.67
CA PRO A 6 16.51 -0.30 8.06
C PRO A 6 17.45 0.50 8.96
N LEU A 7 17.03 0.74 10.20
CA LEU A 7 17.90 1.36 11.21
C LEU A 7 19.09 0.47 11.60
N LYS A 8 18.93 -0.85 11.51
CA LYS A 8 19.97 -1.84 11.82
C LYS A 8 20.39 -2.55 10.55
N LYS A 9 21.71 -2.64 10.31
CA LYS A 9 22.28 -3.32 9.12
C LYS A 9 21.86 -4.79 8.94
N ARG A 10 21.41 -5.44 10.02
CA ARG A 10 20.99 -6.86 9.99
C ARG A 10 19.57 -7.08 9.47
N ASP A 11 18.75 -6.04 9.45
CA ASP A 11 17.37 -6.11 8.98
C ASP A 11 17.35 -5.86 7.47
N ALA A 12 16.34 -6.38 6.76
CA ALA A 12 16.21 -6.18 5.32
C ALA A 12 15.57 -4.80 5.02
N PRO A 13 15.97 -4.11 3.93
CA PRO A 13 15.27 -2.91 3.49
C PRO A 13 13.87 -3.25 2.98
N LEU A 14 12.93 -2.32 3.15
CA LEU A 14 11.58 -2.45 2.58
C LEU A 14 11.50 -1.67 1.28
N HIS A 15 10.99 -2.30 0.23
CA HIS A 15 10.78 -1.67 -1.06
C HIS A 15 9.29 -1.40 -1.28
N ILE A 16 8.98 -0.20 -1.77
CA ILE A 16 7.62 0.25 -2.05
C ILE A 16 7.53 0.61 -3.54
N LEU A 17 6.66 -0.09 -4.25
CA LEU A 17 6.31 0.17 -5.63
C LEU A 17 4.91 0.79 -5.67
N ASN A 18 4.86 2.11 -5.75
CA ASN A 18 3.63 2.82 -6.05
C ASN A 18 3.34 2.75 -7.56
N PHE A 19 2.11 2.43 -7.94
CA PHE A 19 1.71 2.21 -9.32
C PHE A 19 0.37 2.88 -9.61
N TYR A 20 0.27 3.52 -10.78
CA TYR A 20 -0.98 4.06 -11.31
C TYR A 20 -1.17 3.54 -12.73
N CYS A 21 -2.32 2.90 -12.98
CA CYS A 21 -2.75 2.45 -14.29
C CYS A 21 -3.94 3.29 -14.74
N SER A 22 -3.76 4.09 -15.78
CA SER A 22 -4.85 4.84 -16.37
C SER A 22 -5.93 3.90 -16.93
N PRO A 23 -7.23 4.18 -16.71
CA PRO A 23 -8.30 3.33 -17.23
C PRO A 23 -8.30 3.26 -18.77
N LYS A 24 -7.79 4.31 -19.43
CA LYS A 24 -7.70 4.42 -20.90
C LYS A 24 -6.58 3.59 -21.51
N LEU A 25 -5.60 3.15 -20.71
CA LEU A 25 -4.42 2.47 -21.23
C LEU A 25 -4.75 1.02 -21.60
N LYS A 26 -4.62 0.67 -22.88
CA LYS A 26 -4.85 -0.69 -23.39
C LYS A 26 -3.57 -1.54 -23.26
N ASN A 27 -3.73 -2.86 -23.17
CA ASN A 27 -2.63 -3.84 -23.25
C ASN A 27 -1.53 -3.73 -22.18
N ILE A 28 -1.90 -3.52 -20.91
CA ILE A 28 -0.95 -3.57 -19.79
C ILE A 28 -0.58 -5.01 -19.44
N SER A 29 0.70 -5.23 -19.11
CA SER A 29 1.23 -6.50 -18.59
C SER A 29 1.61 -6.35 -17.11
N PHE A 30 0.72 -6.76 -16.20
CA PHE A 30 1.04 -6.80 -14.77
C PHE A 30 2.06 -7.88 -14.42
N ALA A 31 2.17 -8.93 -15.22
CA ALA A 31 3.24 -9.92 -15.10
C ALA A 31 4.63 -9.27 -15.23
N THR A 32 4.80 -8.34 -16.18
CA THR A 32 6.04 -7.57 -16.33
C THR A 32 6.27 -6.63 -15.15
N LEU A 33 5.22 -5.99 -14.62
CA LEU A 33 5.31 -5.13 -13.44
C LEU A 33 5.84 -5.93 -12.22
N PHE A 34 5.20 -7.05 -11.90
CA PHE A 34 5.56 -7.86 -10.75
C PHE A 34 6.94 -8.51 -10.92
N SER A 35 7.23 -9.11 -12.07
CA SER A 35 8.54 -9.75 -12.32
C SER A 35 9.70 -8.74 -12.25
N ARG A 36 9.54 -7.52 -12.79
CA ARG A 36 10.56 -6.47 -12.67
C ARG A 36 10.71 -5.98 -11.23
N GLY A 37 9.61 -5.85 -10.49
CA GLY A 37 9.63 -5.55 -9.06
C GLY A 37 10.42 -6.59 -8.27
N LEU A 38 10.12 -7.87 -8.47
CA LEU A 38 10.83 -8.98 -7.81
C LEU A 38 12.31 -9.02 -8.19
N LYS A 39 12.65 -8.80 -9.47
CA LYS A 39 14.04 -8.76 -9.92
C LYS A 39 14.82 -7.62 -9.25
N ALA A 40 14.18 -6.48 -9.02
CA ALA A 40 14.83 -5.33 -8.40
C ALA A 40 15.10 -5.51 -6.90
N VAL A 41 14.25 -6.26 -6.19
CA VAL A 41 14.31 -6.42 -4.72
C VAL A 41 14.88 -7.78 -4.29
N SER A 42 15.06 -8.72 -5.22
CA SER A 42 15.49 -10.09 -4.94
C SER A 42 14.60 -10.78 -3.88
N ARG A 43 15.09 -10.94 -2.65
CA ARG A 43 14.37 -11.57 -1.53
C ARG A 43 13.87 -10.57 -0.48
N ASP A 44 14.13 -9.28 -0.68
CA ASP A 44 13.70 -8.26 0.26
C ASP A 44 12.17 -8.11 0.28
N PRO A 45 11.61 -7.63 1.40
CA PRO A 45 10.20 -7.26 1.48
C PRO A 45 9.80 -6.23 0.42
N LEU A 46 8.70 -6.48 -0.28
CA LEU A 46 8.12 -5.61 -1.30
C LEU A 46 6.65 -5.35 -1.03
N VAL A 47 6.26 -4.09 -1.01
CA VAL A 47 4.87 -3.62 -1.03
C VAL A 47 4.61 -3.03 -2.42
N VAL A 48 3.57 -3.50 -3.11
CA VAL A 48 3.09 -2.93 -4.36
C VAL A 48 1.72 -2.34 -4.09
N MET A 49 1.52 -1.06 -4.35
CA MET A 49 0.25 -0.40 -4.07
C MET A 49 -0.07 0.68 -5.08
N GLY A 50 -1.34 1.06 -5.14
CA GLY A 50 -1.84 2.18 -5.92
C GLY A 50 -3.05 1.81 -6.76
N ASP A 51 -3.40 2.65 -7.71
CA ASP A 51 -4.61 2.49 -8.52
C ASP A 51 -4.33 1.62 -9.75
N PHE A 52 -4.97 0.46 -9.81
CA PHE A 52 -4.82 -0.49 -10.92
C PHE A 52 -5.90 -0.33 -12.00
N ASN A 53 -7.01 0.35 -11.70
CA ASN A 53 -8.21 0.43 -12.56
C ASN A 53 -8.56 -0.92 -13.23
N ALA A 54 -8.53 -2.00 -12.44
CA ALA A 54 -8.71 -3.37 -12.90
C ALA A 54 -9.88 -4.01 -12.14
N HIS A 55 -10.95 -4.36 -12.84
CA HIS A 55 -12.15 -4.92 -12.22
C HIS A 55 -12.02 -6.44 -12.06
N SER A 56 -12.16 -6.93 -10.83
CA SER A 56 -12.23 -8.36 -10.53
C SER A 56 -13.15 -8.66 -9.35
N THR A 57 -13.82 -9.80 -9.43
CA THR A 57 -14.64 -10.36 -8.34
C THR A 57 -13.81 -10.65 -7.09
N LEU A 58 -12.51 -10.91 -7.22
CA LEU A 58 -11.57 -11.12 -6.11
C LEU A 58 -11.44 -9.92 -5.16
N TRP A 59 -11.82 -8.73 -5.61
CA TRP A 59 -11.89 -7.53 -4.79
C TRP A 59 -13.23 -6.81 -4.98
N GLU A 60 -14.30 -7.62 -5.06
CA GLU A 60 -15.74 -7.27 -5.03
C GLU A 60 -16.27 -6.40 -6.17
N TYR A 61 -15.66 -6.45 -7.35
CA TYR A 61 -16.40 -6.04 -8.55
C TYR A 61 -17.46 -7.09 -8.91
N VAL A 62 -18.55 -6.64 -9.54
CA VAL A 62 -19.66 -7.51 -9.95
C VAL A 62 -19.23 -8.56 -11.00
N HIS A 63 -18.25 -8.21 -11.83
CA HIS A 63 -17.74 -9.05 -12.89
C HIS A 63 -16.23 -8.90 -13.03
N ASP A 64 -15.59 -9.95 -13.55
CA ASP A 64 -14.20 -9.92 -13.95
C ASP A 64 -14.04 -9.29 -15.33
N GLU A 65 -13.17 -8.30 -15.43
CA GLU A 65 -12.71 -7.79 -16.72
C GLU A 65 -11.38 -8.44 -17.10
N LYS A 66 -11.08 -8.44 -18.41
CA LYS A 66 -9.78 -8.91 -18.94
C LYS A 66 -8.59 -8.31 -18.20
N ARG A 67 -8.68 -7.03 -17.79
CA ARG A 67 -7.61 -6.35 -17.04
C ARG A 67 -7.49 -6.90 -15.61
N GLY A 68 -8.60 -7.18 -14.93
CA GLY A 68 -8.62 -7.82 -13.61
C GLY A 68 -8.01 -9.21 -13.64
N CYS A 69 -8.40 -10.05 -14.61
CA CYS A 69 -7.78 -11.37 -14.79
C CYS A 69 -6.27 -11.28 -15.01
N LYS A 70 -5.83 -10.36 -15.88
CA LYS A 70 -4.41 -10.09 -16.15
C LYS A 70 -3.63 -9.58 -14.94
N LEU A 71 -4.29 -9.07 -13.92
CA LEU A 71 -3.67 -8.67 -12.65
C LEU A 71 -3.66 -9.82 -11.65
N ALA A 72 -4.81 -10.47 -11.47
CA ALA A 72 -5.04 -11.53 -10.50
C ALA A 72 -4.16 -12.77 -10.77
N GLU A 73 -4.10 -13.22 -12.03
CA GLU A 73 -3.34 -14.39 -12.42
C GLU A 73 -1.84 -14.26 -12.07
N PRO A 74 -1.10 -13.26 -12.57
CA PRO A 74 0.32 -13.13 -12.23
C PRO A 74 0.56 -12.79 -10.76
N ALA A 75 -0.36 -12.08 -10.08
CA ALA A 75 -0.25 -11.87 -8.64
C ALA A 75 -0.29 -13.21 -7.89
N SER A 76 -1.21 -14.10 -8.26
CA SER A 76 -1.32 -15.45 -7.72
C SER A 76 -0.12 -16.34 -8.09
N THR A 77 0.25 -16.40 -9.37
CA THR A 77 1.39 -17.19 -9.86
C THR A 77 2.70 -16.81 -9.17
N LEU A 78 2.91 -15.51 -8.94
CA LEU A 78 4.10 -15.00 -8.26
C LEU A 78 3.93 -14.94 -6.73
N SER A 79 2.84 -15.50 -6.20
CA SER A 79 2.48 -15.58 -4.77
C SER A 79 2.61 -14.24 -4.04
N PHE A 80 2.02 -13.20 -4.61
CA PHE A 80 1.73 -11.96 -3.90
C PHE A 80 0.51 -12.14 -3.01
N THR A 81 0.53 -11.52 -1.84
CA THR A 81 -0.62 -11.48 -0.94
C THR A 81 -1.39 -10.19 -1.16
N LEU A 82 -2.68 -10.28 -1.48
CA LEU A 82 -3.60 -9.14 -1.53
C LEU A 82 -4.05 -8.80 -0.11
N HIS A 83 -3.95 -7.52 0.27
CA HIS A 83 -4.37 -7.01 1.59
C HIS A 83 -5.60 -6.13 1.56
N THR A 84 -6.03 -5.73 0.36
CA THR A 84 -7.26 -4.97 0.21
C THR A 84 -8.41 -5.78 0.77
N ASP A 85 -9.07 -5.25 1.79
CA ASP A 85 -10.39 -5.72 2.21
C ASP A 85 -11.44 -5.02 1.33
N PRO A 86 -12.13 -5.78 0.47
CA PRO A 86 -13.07 -5.20 -0.46
C PRO A 86 -14.37 -4.72 0.20
N ALA A 87 -14.70 -5.17 1.41
CA ALA A 87 -15.85 -4.71 2.20
C ALA A 87 -15.81 -3.20 2.52
N TYR A 88 -14.66 -2.54 2.31
CA TYR A 88 -14.48 -1.10 2.46
C TYR A 88 -14.21 -0.44 1.10
N LEU A 89 -15.30 -0.17 0.37
CA LEU A 89 -15.32 0.55 -0.91
C LEU A 89 -14.45 1.82 -0.86
N ARG A 90 -13.65 2.05 -1.90
CA ARG A 90 -12.54 3.04 -1.87
C ARG A 90 -12.79 4.29 -2.70
N ARG A 91 -13.62 4.17 -3.73
CA ARG A 91 -14.19 5.29 -4.46
C ARG A 91 -15.67 5.38 -4.12
N VAL A 92 -16.13 6.55 -3.67
CA VAL A 92 -17.57 6.82 -3.56
C VAL A 92 -18.06 7.19 -4.96
N GLY A 93 -19.05 6.45 -5.42
CA GLY A 93 -19.74 6.65 -6.68
C GLY A 93 -20.50 7.97 -6.73
N SER A 94 -20.84 8.39 -7.94
CA SER A 94 -21.82 9.44 -8.17
C SER A 94 -23.20 8.82 -8.36
N SER A 95 -24.25 9.61 -8.60
CA SER A 95 -25.58 9.09 -9.00
C SER A 95 -25.56 8.23 -10.27
N VAL A 96 -24.45 8.23 -11.02
CA VAL A 96 -24.29 7.54 -12.31
C VAL A 96 -23.26 6.41 -12.25
N THR A 97 -22.29 6.47 -11.35
CA THR A 97 -21.19 5.48 -11.26
C THR A 97 -21.20 4.81 -9.91
N ARG A 98 -21.18 3.47 -9.85
CA ARG A 98 -21.09 2.72 -8.58
C ARG A 98 -19.78 2.99 -7.84
N ASP A 99 -19.81 2.74 -6.54
CA ASP A 99 -18.62 2.64 -5.70
C ASP A 99 -17.66 1.57 -6.24
N THR A 100 -16.36 1.86 -6.23
CA THR A 100 -15.33 0.95 -6.77
C THR A 100 -14.13 0.81 -5.84
N CYS A 101 -13.32 -0.22 -6.10
CA CYS A 101 -12.14 -0.55 -5.29
C CYS A 101 -10.86 -0.61 -6.15
N PRO A 102 -10.45 0.49 -6.81
CA PRO A 102 -9.36 0.43 -7.79
C PRO A 102 -7.96 0.40 -7.15
N ASP A 103 -7.82 0.85 -5.89
CA ASP A 103 -6.54 1.06 -5.19
C ASP A 103 -5.91 -0.18 -4.52
N LEU A 104 -5.51 -1.20 -5.26
CA LEU A 104 -5.07 -2.46 -4.63
C LEU A 104 -3.74 -2.33 -3.87
N THR A 105 -3.57 -3.16 -2.84
CA THR A 105 -2.31 -3.29 -2.08
C THR A 105 -1.91 -4.75 -2.00
N PHE A 106 -0.73 -5.05 -2.51
CA PHE A 106 -0.11 -6.37 -2.53
C PHE A 106 1.21 -6.35 -1.76
N THR A 107 1.58 -7.49 -1.19
CA THR A 107 2.92 -7.68 -0.61
C THR A 107 3.59 -8.96 -1.07
N LYS A 108 4.92 -8.95 -1.08
CA LYS A 108 5.77 -10.13 -1.23
C LYS A 108 6.87 -10.11 -0.17
N ASN A 109 7.20 -11.28 0.39
CA ASN A 109 8.24 -11.47 1.40
C ASN A 109 8.04 -10.62 2.68
N VAL A 110 6.82 -10.13 2.91
CA VAL A 110 6.44 -9.43 4.15
C VAL A 110 5.84 -10.46 5.10
N ARG A 111 6.41 -10.59 6.30
CA ARG A 111 5.94 -11.58 7.31
C ARG A 111 4.60 -11.20 7.93
N HIS A 112 4.47 -9.92 8.28
CA HIS A 112 3.27 -9.37 8.88
C HIS A 112 2.99 -8.01 8.26
N ALA A 113 1.84 -7.91 7.62
CA ALA A 113 1.26 -6.67 7.14
C ALA A 113 -0.15 -6.58 7.70
N ASN A 114 -0.52 -5.39 8.16
CA ASN A 114 -1.89 -5.03 8.46
C ASN A 114 -2.29 -3.91 7.53
N TRP A 115 -3.50 -3.99 6.99
CA TRP A 115 -4.06 -3.02 6.06
C TRP A 115 -5.34 -2.47 6.65
N ALA A 116 -5.51 -1.15 6.57
CA ALA A 116 -6.70 -0.48 7.05
C ALA A 116 -7.10 0.65 6.10
N ASN A 117 -8.40 0.75 5.84
CA ASN A 117 -9.01 1.91 5.22
C ASN A 117 -9.30 2.97 6.29
N THR A 118 -8.71 4.16 6.17
CA THR A 118 -8.88 5.25 7.15
C THR A 118 -10.26 5.88 7.14
N LYS A 119 -11.03 5.67 6.06
CA LYS A 119 -12.29 6.36 5.75
C LYS A 119 -12.13 7.88 5.54
N GLU A 120 -10.91 8.39 5.53
CA GLU A 120 -10.61 9.79 5.24
C GLU A 120 -10.33 9.98 3.75
N THR A 121 -10.85 11.07 3.18
CA THR A 121 -10.72 11.39 1.76
C THR A 121 -9.84 12.60 1.47
N LEU A 122 -9.59 13.47 2.46
CA LEU A 122 -8.95 14.78 2.28
C LEU A 122 -9.52 15.61 1.12
N GLY A 123 -10.81 15.46 0.81
CA GLY A 123 -11.47 16.15 -0.31
C GLY A 123 -11.32 15.47 -1.68
N SER A 124 -10.77 14.25 -1.74
CA SER A 124 -10.71 13.39 -2.94
C SER A 124 -11.91 12.43 -3.01
N ASP A 125 -12.15 11.87 -4.20
CA ASP A 125 -13.10 10.75 -4.36
C ASP A 125 -12.52 9.41 -3.84
N LEU A 126 -11.23 9.38 -3.49
CA LEU A 126 -10.49 8.19 -3.00
C LEU A 126 -10.24 8.24 -1.49
N ARG A 127 -10.29 7.09 -0.83
CA ARG A 127 -9.98 6.94 0.61
C ARG A 127 -8.49 6.66 0.84
N ILE A 128 -7.91 7.27 1.89
CA ILE A 128 -6.52 7.01 2.29
C ILE A 128 -6.38 5.60 2.86
N LEU A 129 -5.35 4.90 2.40
CA LEU A 129 -5.00 3.56 2.85
C LEU A 129 -3.75 3.59 3.72
N ILE A 130 -3.79 2.84 4.82
CA ILE A 130 -2.63 2.60 5.66
C ILE A 130 -2.26 1.14 5.56
N THR A 131 -1.00 0.89 5.24
CA THR A 131 -0.39 -0.45 5.34
C THR A 131 0.74 -0.39 6.35
N THR A 132 0.57 -1.09 7.46
CA THR A 132 1.57 -1.21 8.52
C THR A 132 2.27 -2.55 8.37
N THR A 133 3.58 -2.54 8.19
CA THR A 133 4.37 -3.78 8.08
C THR A 133 5.38 -3.89 9.22
N LEU A 134 5.59 -5.11 9.71
CA LEU A 134 6.69 -5.39 10.64
C LEU A 134 7.87 -5.98 9.87
N LEU A 135 8.94 -5.20 9.83
CA LEU A 135 10.17 -5.54 9.10
C LEU A 135 11.24 -6.20 9.99
N ALA A 136 11.11 -6.05 11.31
CA ALA A 136 12.03 -6.68 12.25
C ALA A 136 11.83 -8.19 12.28
N ARG A 137 12.92 -8.95 12.38
CA ARG A 137 12.85 -10.34 12.87
C ARG A 137 12.26 -10.30 14.27
N LEU A 138 10.97 -10.61 14.38
CA LEU A 138 10.33 -10.80 15.67
C LEU A 138 11.02 -11.97 16.37
N THR A 139 11.83 -11.67 17.40
CA THR A 139 12.28 -12.68 18.36
C THR A 139 11.15 -13.12 19.28
N ARG A 140 10.05 -12.33 19.36
CA ARG A 140 8.78 -12.66 20.01
C ARG A 140 7.61 -12.00 19.26
N LYS A 141 6.47 -12.71 19.18
CA LYS A 141 5.21 -12.13 18.67
C LYS A 141 4.84 -10.90 19.52
N PRO A 142 4.57 -9.73 18.91
CA PRO A 142 4.14 -8.56 19.66
C PRO A 142 2.73 -8.77 20.21
N ALA A 143 2.50 -8.30 21.44
CA ALA A 143 1.32 -8.58 22.25
C ALA A 143 -0.02 -8.15 21.62
N TYR A 144 -0.01 -7.23 20.64
CA TYR A 144 -1.21 -6.82 19.91
C TYR A 144 -1.74 -7.92 18.96
N LEU A 145 -0.97 -8.99 18.72
CA LEU A 145 -1.38 -10.13 17.90
C LEU A 145 -1.98 -11.28 18.74
N THR A 146 -2.08 -11.14 20.07
CA THR A 146 -2.52 -12.20 20.98
C THR A 146 -3.86 -11.95 21.68
N GLY A 147 -4.66 -10.97 21.24
CA GLY A 147 -5.98 -10.70 21.82
C GLY A 147 -7.05 -10.51 20.76
N GLN A 148 -8.02 -11.42 20.72
CA GLN A 148 -9.33 -11.11 20.19
C GLN A 148 -10.01 -10.06 21.08
N SER A 149 -10.68 -9.11 20.42
CA SER A 149 -11.73 -8.21 20.90
C SER A 149 -11.37 -7.06 21.86
N SER A 150 -11.86 -5.87 21.45
CA SER A 150 -12.19 -4.69 22.25
C SER A 150 -11.05 -3.85 22.83
N GLU A 151 -10.50 -2.92 22.03
CA GLU A 151 -10.66 -1.47 22.25
C GLU A 151 -9.89 -0.66 21.21
N LYS A 152 -10.48 0.49 20.83
CA LYS A 152 -9.96 1.46 19.88
C LYS A 152 -8.57 1.95 20.32
N THR A 153 -7.52 1.60 19.57
CA THR A 153 -6.28 2.39 19.58
C THR A 153 -5.98 2.87 18.17
N THR A 154 -6.75 3.85 17.72
CA THR A 154 -6.33 4.71 16.62
C THR A 154 -5.02 5.39 17.01
N PRO A 155 -3.97 5.37 16.18
CA PRO A 155 -2.77 6.17 16.42
C PRO A 155 -3.15 7.65 16.54
N ILE A 156 -2.68 8.30 17.62
CA ILE A 156 -2.95 9.71 17.91
C ILE A 156 -2.09 10.57 16.96
N TRP A 157 -2.68 10.94 15.82
CA TRP A 157 -2.06 11.76 14.75
C TRP A 157 -1.45 13.12 15.20
N PRO A 158 -1.97 13.85 16.21
CA PRO A 158 -1.39 15.13 16.64
C PRO A 158 0.05 15.08 17.18
N ARG A 159 0.59 13.89 17.50
CA ARG A 159 1.98 13.75 17.97
C ARG A 159 3.01 13.73 16.82
N PHE A 160 2.60 13.36 15.60
CA PHE A 160 3.51 13.26 14.46
C PHE A 160 3.77 14.61 13.78
N THR A 161 2.81 15.54 13.83
CA THR A 161 2.95 16.89 13.25
C THR A 161 3.92 17.79 14.02
N LYS A 162 4.11 17.57 15.34
CA LYS A 162 5.02 18.40 16.16
C LYS A 162 6.51 18.09 15.97
N GLN A 163 6.87 16.92 15.46
CA GLN A 163 8.30 16.56 15.27
C GLN A 163 8.90 17.08 13.95
N VAL A 164 8.07 17.50 12.98
CA VAL A 164 8.55 18.06 11.70
C VAL A 164 8.75 19.58 11.78
N THR A 165 8.09 20.27 12.71
CA THR A 165 8.14 21.74 12.84
C THR A 165 9.10 22.29 13.91
N THR A 166 9.87 21.44 14.60
CA THR A 166 10.78 21.88 15.69
C THR A 166 12.28 21.58 15.47
N ARG A 167 12.69 21.22 14.25
CA ARG A 167 14.11 21.26 13.85
C ARG A 167 14.29 22.17 12.63
N GLY A 168 14.15 23.46 12.88
CA GLY A 168 14.45 24.53 11.92
C GLY A 168 14.84 25.80 12.66
N HIS A 169 15.83 25.71 13.55
CA HIS A 169 16.55 26.90 13.99
C HIS A 169 17.61 27.21 12.94
N GLU A 170 17.49 28.42 12.39
CA GLU A 170 18.56 29.32 11.97
C GLU A 170 19.79 28.68 11.31
N ASN A 171 19.92 28.89 9.99
CA ASN A 171 21.18 29.41 9.45
C ASN A 171 20.98 30.14 8.13
N ARG A 172 21.29 31.43 8.20
CA ARG A 172 21.64 32.45 7.21
C ARG A 172 21.78 31.99 5.75
N LEU A 173 21.07 32.70 4.88
CA LEU A 173 21.37 32.81 3.44
C LEU A 173 22.76 33.47 3.24
N PRO A 174 23.61 32.97 2.34
CA PRO A 174 24.57 33.81 1.63
C PRO A 174 23.97 34.22 0.28
N THR A 175 23.78 35.52 0.14
CA THR A 175 23.60 36.23 -1.13
C THR A 175 24.88 36.07 -1.97
N PHE A 176 24.74 35.60 -3.21
CA PHE A 176 25.78 35.74 -4.23
C PHE A 176 25.34 36.81 -5.23
N LEU A 177 25.96 37.98 -5.11
CA LEU A 177 26.59 38.70 -6.22
C LEU A 177 28.10 38.67 -5.92
#